data_AF-A0AAD6MB79-F1
#
_entry.id   AF-A0AAD6MB79-F1
#
_cell.length_a   1.000
_cell.length_b   1.000
_cell.length_c   1.000
_cell.angle_alpha   90.00
_cell.angle_beta   90.00
_cell.angle_gamma   90.00
#
_symmetry.space_group_name_H-M   'P 1'
#
loop_
_entity.id
_entity.type
_entity.pdbx_description
1 polymer ?
#
loop_
_entity_poly.entity_id
_entity_poly.type
_entity_poly.pdbx_seq_one_letter_code
_entity_poly.pdbx_strand_id
1 'polypeptide(L)'
;MIGAEIFKRALSYPARLIAKNAGVNGNVVINQVLSNADIRYGYNAATDTYEDLITAGIIDPTKVVRCCLEHATSVAKTFLTSDAVIVDIKESDPLPMRRRMPPVAPPPMPKSPGVAAWVAQATECSVFLRWRNCKFVIPEHGKSQYYCNNYLIIC
;
A
#
# COMPACT_ATOMS: atom_id res chain seq x y z
N MET A 1 3.58 -22.54 19.61
CA MET A 1 3.37 -22.78 18.16
C MET A 1 4.23 -21.82 17.37
N ILE A 2 5.09 -22.32 16.49
CA ILE A 2 6.01 -21.49 15.69
C ILE A 2 5.25 -20.61 14.68
N GLY A 3 4.19 -21.15 14.06
CA GLY A 3 3.39 -20.41 13.07
C GLY A 3 2.72 -19.14 13.61
N ALA A 4 2.12 -19.20 14.80
CA ALA A 4 1.50 -18.03 15.43
C ALA A 4 2.52 -16.92 15.72
N GLU A 5 3.76 -17.29 16.05
CA GLU A 5 4.82 -16.34 16.30
C GLU A 5 5.30 -15.62 15.02
N ILE A 6 5.32 -16.33 13.89
CA ILE A 6 5.59 -15.74 12.56
C ILE A 6 4.52 -14.68 12.24
N PHE A 7 3.24 -14.98 12.45
CA PHE A 7 2.16 -14.00 12.26
C PHE A 7 2.30 -12.79 13.17
N LYS A 8 2.57 -13.00 14.46
CA LYS A 8 2.78 -11.90 15.42
C LYS A 8 3.89 -10.95 14.96
N ARG A 9 4.99 -11.49 14.43
CA ARG A 9 6.09 -10.69 13.88
C ARG A 9 5.66 -9.99 12.59
N ALA A 10 4.97 -10.66 11.68
CA ALA A 10 4.53 -10.10 10.40
C ALA A 10 3.54 -8.93 10.55
N LEU A 11 2.64 -8.98 11.54
CA LEU A 11 1.63 -7.94 11.78
C LEU A 11 2.20 -6.58 12.21
N SER A 12 3.45 -6.53 12.69
CA SER A 12 4.15 -5.27 12.96
C SER A 12 4.65 -4.56 11.69
N TYR A 13 4.75 -5.28 10.56
CA TYR A 13 5.31 -4.75 9.32
C TYR A 13 4.47 -3.61 8.70
N PRO A 14 3.12 -3.72 8.59
CA PRO A 14 2.29 -2.62 8.08
C PRO A 14 2.46 -1.32 8.87
N ALA A 15 2.47 -1.38 10.20
CA ALA A 15 2.69 -0.21 11.05
C ALA A 15 4.07 0.42 10.81
N ARG A 16 5.12 -0.41 10.62
CA ARG A 16 6.46 0.08 10.25
C ARG A 16 6.46 0.82 8.93
N LEU A 17 5.71 0.31 7.95
CA LEU A 17 5.65 0.90 6.61
C LEU A 17 4.96 2.26 6.64
N ILE A 18 3.87 2.39 7.41
CA ILE A 18 3.18 3.67 7.61
C ILE A 18 4.13 4.69 8.24
N ALA A 19 4.82 4.33 9.33
CA ALA A 19 5.78 5.22 9.97
C ALA A 19 6.95 5.60 9.04
N LYS A 20 7.46 4.65 8.26
CA LYS A 20 8.51 4.91 7.26
C LYS A 20 8.03 5.89 6.18
N ASN A 21 6.78 5.78 5.74
CA ASN A 21 6.20 6.69 4.75
C ASN A 21 5.99 8.10 5.33
N ALA A 22 5.76 8.22 6.64
CA ALA A 22 5.74 9.49 7.36
C ALA A 22 7.15 10.07 7.64
N GLY A 23 8.23 9.34 7.30
CA GLY A 23 9.61 9.78 7.52
C GLY A 23 10.13 9.51 8.94
N VAL A 24 9.37 8.80 9.77
CA VAL A 24 9.74 8.47 11.16
C VAL A 24 10.29 7.04 11.25
N ASN A 25 11.16 6.79 12.23
CA ASN A 25 11.72 5.46 12.45
C ASN A 25 10.65 4.50 12.98
N GLY A 26 10.14 3.63 12.12
CA GLY A 26 9.03 2.74 12.46
C GLY A 26 9.32 1.73 13.58
N ASN A 27 10.58 1.40 13.89
CA ASN A 27 10.87 0.54 15.04
C ASN A 27 10.58 1.26 16.38
N VAL A 28 10.84 2.57 16.46
CA VAL A 28 10.54 3.38 17.64
C VAL A 28 9.03 3.47 17.84
N VAL A 29 8.30 3.73 16.74
CA VAL A 29 6.83 3.80 16.73
C VAL A 29 6.21 2.49 17.22
N ILE A 30 6.66 1.34 16.69
CA ILE A 30 6.13 0.03 17.11
C ILE A 30 6.37 -0.22 18.58
N ASN A 31 7.57 0.05 19.09
CA ASN A 31 7.89 -0.16 20.50
C ASN A 31 7.00 0.70 21.42
N GLN A 32 6.72 1.95 21.01
CA GLN A 32 5.90 2.87 21.79
C GLN A 32 4.40 2.54 21.72
N VAL A 33 3.92 2.00 20.61
CA VAL A 33 2.55 1.49 20.51
C VAL A 33 2.39 0.20 21.33
N LEU A 34 3.36 -0.72 21.26
CA LEU A 34 3.33 -1.98 22.01
C LEU A 34 3.56 -1.83 23.52
N SER A 35 4.18 -0.73 23.97
CA SER A 35 4.38 -0.46 25.40
C SER A 35 3.09 -0.09 26.13
N ASN A 36 2.07 0.39 25.40
CA ASN A 36 0.77 0.69 25.97
C ASN A 36 -0.17 -0.52 25.82
N ALA A 37 -0.94 -0.81 26.87
CA ALA A 37 -1.90 -1.92 26.88
C ALA A 37 -3.25 -1.55 26.26
N ASP A 38 -3.49 -0.26 26.02
CA ASP A 38 -4.75 0.24 25.49
C ASP A 38 -4.89 -0.07 23.99
N ILE A 39 -5.96 -0.78 23.64
CA ILE A 39 -6.28 -1.19 22.26
C ILE A 39 -6.51 0.03 21.34
N ARG A 40 -6.92 1.15 21.92
CA ARG A 40 -7.23 2.38 21.19
C ARG A 40 -6.01 3.26 20.91
N TYR A 41 -4.91 3.03 21.63
CA TYR A 41 -3.70 3.83 21.51
C TYR A 41 -2.95 3.47 20.24
N GLY A 42 -2.62 4.47 19.43
CA GLY A 42 -1.85 4.26 18.21
C GLY A 42 -1.12 5.51 17.75
N TYR A 43 -0.40 5.37 16.64
CA TYR A 43 0.36 6.45 16.02
C TYR A 43 -0.43 7.04 14.86
N ASN A 44 -0.68 8.35 14.92
CA ASN A 44 -1.27 9.09 13.83
C ASN A 44 -0.17 9.63 12.91
N ALA A 45 -0.11 9.12 11.68
CA ALA A 45 0.91 9.50 10.70
C ALA A 45 0.65 10.86 10.02
N ALA A 46 -0.53 11.45 10.19
CA ALA A 46 -0.85 12.76 9.64
C ALA A 46 -0.36 13.90 10.55
N THR A 47 -0.42 13.69 11.86
CA THR A 47 -0.03 14.67 12.89
C THR A 47 1.27 14.32 13.61
N ASP A 48 1.83 13.15 13.35
CA ASP A 48 3.00 12.57 14.02
C ASP A 48 2.87 12.50 15.55
N THR A 49 1.64 12.30 16.04
CA THR A 49 1.31 12.20 17.47
C THR A 49 0.80 10.81 17.84
N TYR A 50 0.98 10.44 19.11
CA TYR A 50 0.37 9.24 19.66
C TYR A 50 -0.92 9.60 20.41
N GLU A 51 -2.03 9.03 19.97
CA GLU A 51 -3.36 9.35 20.47
C GLU A 51 -4.32 8.17 20.35
N ASP A 52 -5.55 8.37 20.82
CA ASP A 52 -6.64 7.43 20.60
C ASP A 52 -7.11 7.54 19.13
N LEU A 53 -6.81 6.49 18.35
CA LEU A 53 -7.14 6.44 16.92
C LEU A 53 -8.66 6.47 16.66
N ILE A 54 -9.47 5.97 17.59
CA ILE A 54 -10.94 5.99 17.47
C ILE A 54 -11.44 7.43 17.63
N THR A 55 -10.89 8.17 18.59
CA THR A 55 -11.25 9.58 18.80
C THR A 55 -10.75 10.46 17.65
N ALA A 56 -9.59 10.13 17.07
CA ALA A 56 -9.06 10.78 15.87
C ALA A 56 -9.86 10.46 14.59
N GLY A 57 -10.72 9.44 14.62
CA GLY A 57 -11.56 9.02 13.49
C GLY A 57 -10.85 8.09 12.48
N ILE A 58 -9.70 7.53 12.85
CA ILE A 58 -8.93 6.58 12.04
C ILE A 58 -9.38 5.17 12.44
N ILE A 59 -10.38 4.63 11.71
CA ILE A 59 -11.00 3.34 12.03
C ILE A 59 -11.09 2.49 10.76
N ASP A 60 -10.37 1.37 10.76
CA ASP A 60 -10.48 0.38 9.70
C ASP A 60 -11.74 -0.48 9.85
N PRO A 61 -12.58 -0.63 8.80
CA PRO A 61 -13.70 -1.56 8.84
C PRO A 61 -13.20 -2.99 9.06
N THR A 62 -13.82 -3.71 9.99
CA THR A 62 -13.44 -5.09 10.36
C THR A 62 -13.40 -6.06 9.17
N LYS A 63 -14.26 -5.84 8.17
CA LYS A 63 -14.29 -6.62 6.93
C LYS A 63 -13.00 -6.45 6.11
N VAL A 64 -12.42 -5.25 6.06
CA VAL A 64 -11.21 -4.98 5.28
C VAL A 64 -10.05 -5.75 5.91
N VAL A 65 -9.83 -5.61 7.21
CA VAL A 65 -8.71 -6.26 7.92
C VAL A 65 -8.79 -7.79 7.82
N ARG A 66 -9.99 -8.38 8.01
CA ARG A 66 -10.18 -9.83 7.90
C ARG A 66 -9.93 -10.34 6.48
N CYS A 67 -10.53 -9.69 5.48
CA CYS A 67 -10.40 -10.08 4.08
C CYS A 67 -8.94 -9.98 3.60
N CYS A 68 -8.24 -8.90 3.99
CA CYS A 68 -6.83 -8.71 3.67
C CYS A 68 -5.96 -9.84 4.25
N LEU A 69 -6.19 -10.24 5.51
CA LEU A 69 -5.42 -11.31 6.14
C LEU A 69 -5.70 -12.67 5.48
N GLU A 70 -6.97 -13.00 5.20
CA GLU A 70 -7.35 -14.24 4.51
C GLU A 70 -6.72 -14.33 3.10
N HIS A 71 -6.69 -13.22 2.35
CA HIS A 71 -6.04 -13.19 1.04
C HIS A 71 -4.52 -13.31 1.13
N ALA A 72 -3.88 -12.62 2.08
CA ALA A 72 -2.44 -12.71 2.29
C ALA A 72 -2.02 -14.13 2.70
N THR A 73 -2.77 -14.77 3.60
CA THR A 73 -2.50 -16.15 4.03
C THR A 73 -2.70 -17.17 2.92
N SER A 74 -3.71 -17.00 2.06
CA SER A 74 -3.93 -17.86 0.90
C SER A 74 -2.74 -17.87 -0.06
N VAL A 75 -2.22 -16.68 -0.39
CA VAL A 75 -1.04 -16.55 -1.25
C VAL A 75 0.22 -17.12 -0.58
N ALA A 76 0.46 -16.77 0.69
CA ALA A 76 1.61 -17.26 1.44
C ALA A 76 1.60 -18.80 1.59
N LYS A 77 0.43 -19.39 1.80
CA LYS A 77 0.27 -20.85 1.88
C LYS A 77 0.74 -21.53 0.60
N THR A 78 0.31 -21.04 -0.56
CA THR A 78 0.71 -21.60 -1.85
C THR A 78 2.22 -21.63 -1.99
N PHE A 79 2.90 -20.51 -1.70
CA PHE A 79 4.36 -20.44 -1.78
C PHE A 79 5.07 -21.35 -0.78
N LEU A 80 4.56 -21.49 0.44
CA LEU A 80 5.17 -22.36 1.46
C LEU A 80 5.03 -23.85 1.14
N THR A 81 4.03 -24.24 0.34
CA THR A 81 3.79 -25.63 -0.07
C THR A 81 4.31 -25.95 -1.47
N SER A 82 4.81 -24.96 -2.20
CA SER A 82 5.35 -25.13 -3.54
C SER A 82 6.85 -25.46 -3.49
N ASP A 83 7.20 -26.71 -3.80
CA ASP A 83 8.61 -27.14 -3.85
C ASP A 83 9.33 -26.67 -5.13
N ALA A 84 8.59 -26.44 -6.22
CA ALA A 84 9.14 -26.03 -7.52
C ALA A 84 8.24 -25.01 -8.24
N VAL A 85 8.89 -24.09 -8.94
CA VAL A 85 8.26 -23.11 -9.84
C VAL A 85 8.90 -23.25 -11.22
N ILE A 86 8.10 -23.54 -12.23
CA ILE A 86 8.55 -23.62 -13.62
C ILE A 86 8.27 -22.27 -14.29
N VAL A 87 9.29 -21.70 -14.92
CA VAL A 87 9.20 -20.45 -15.68
C VAL A 87 9.72 -20.68 -17.09
N ASP A 88 8.97 -20.20 -18.08
CA ASP A 88 9.40 -20.23 -19.47
C ASP A 88 10.54 -19.23 -19.69
N ILE A 89 11.54 -19.66 -20.46
CA ILE A 89 12.66 -18.79 -20.85
C ILE A 89 12.16 -17.88 -21.96
N LYS A 90 12.24 -16.57 -21.74
CA LYS A 90 11.90 -15.59 -22.77
C LYS A 90 12.92 -15.67 -23.90
N GLU A 91 12.52 -16.23 -25.03
CA GLU A 91 13.33 -16.16 -26.25
C GLU A 91 13.56 -14.69 -26.63
N SER A 92 14.77 -14.37 -27.09
CA SER A 92 15.05 -13.04 -27.62
C SER A 92 14.29 -12.86 -28.91
N ASP A 93 13.14 -12.17 -28.86
CA ASP A 93 12.56 -11.59 -30.06
C ASP A 93 13.67 -10.80 -30.77
N PRO A 94 13.96 -11.04 -32.07
CA PRO A 94 14.87 -10.19 -32.81
C PRO A 94 14.33 -8.77 -32.66
N LEU A 95 15.14 -7.89 -32.08
CA LEU A 95 14.80 -6.48 -31.84
C LEU A 95 14.05 -5.99 -33.08
N PRO A 96 12.79 -5.53 -32.98
CA PRO A 96 12.11 -4.97 -34.14
C PRO A 96 13.01 -3.85 -34.63
N MET A 97 13.59 -4.07 -35.82
CA MET A 97 14.54 -3.16 -36.44
C MET A 97 13.88 -1.80 -36.44
N ARG A 98 14.34 -0.92 -35.54
CA ARG A 98 13.77 0.41 -35.32
C ARG A 98 13.79 1.08 -36.69
N ARG A 99 12.64 1.18 -37.36
CA ARG A 99 12.51 2.07 -38.52
C ARG A 99 12.93 3.43 -37.97
N ARG A 100 13.97 4.02 -38.56
CA ARG A 100 14.44 5.36 -38.18
C ARG A 100 13.23 6.28 -38.32
N MET A 101 12.63 6.66 -37.19
CA MET A 101 11.66 7.74 -37.19
C MET A 101 12.38 8.98 -37.73
N PRO A 102 11.75 9.77 -38.61
CA PRO A 102 12.28 11.08 -38.97
C PRO A 102 12.48 11.90 -37.68
N PRO A 103 13.44 12.83 -37.65
CA PRO A 103 13.75 13.59 -36.45
C PRO A 103 12.50 14.33 -35.97
N VAL A 104 11.92 13.87 -34.86
CA VAL A 104 10.89 14.59 -34.13
C VAL A 104 11.60 15.71 -33.37
N ALA A 105 11.19 16.96 -33.60
CA ALA A 105 11.70 18.11 -32.86
C ALA A 105 11.54 17.86 -31.35
N PRO A 106 12.52 18.25 -30.52
CA PRO A 106 12.44 18.01 -29.09
C PRO A 106 11.17 18.67 -28.53
N PRO A 107 10.35 17.93 -27.75
CA PRO A 107 9.22 18.53 -27.08
C PRO A 107 9.72 19.63 -26.13
N PRO A 108 8.97 20.74 -25.98
CA PRO A 108 9.36 21.80 -25.06
C PRO A 108 9.54 21.22 -23.65
N MET A 109 10.68 21.51 -23.02
CA MET A 109 10.98 21.02 -21.68
C MET A 109 9.88 21.47 -20.69
N PRO A 110 9.30 20.55 -19.90
CA PRO A 110 8.48 20.95 -18.77
C PRO A 110 9.38 21.65 -17.74
N LYS A 111 8.99 22.87 -17.34
CA LYS A 111 9.66 23.59 -16.26
C LYS A 111 9.53 22.78 -14.97
N SER A 112 10.67 22.27 -14.48
CA SER A 112 10.92 21.70 -13.15
C SER A 112 9.83 20.77 -12.58
N PRO A 113 10.03 19.45 -12.52
CA PRO A 113 9.09 18.58 -11.84
C PRO A 113 9.24 18.79 -10.32
N GLY A 114 8.28 19.51 -9.73
CA GLY A 114 7.95 19.26 -8.33
C GLY A 114 7.41 17.83 -8.20
N VAL A 115 7.87 17.12 -7.16
CA VAL A 115 7.49 15.86 -6.49
C VAL A 115 6.35 14.96 -7.06
N ALA A 116 5.41 15.46 -7.86
CA ALA A 116 4.26 14.75 -8.42
C ALA A 116 4.60 13.64 -9.46
N ALA A 117 5.83 13.59 -10.01
CA ALA A 117 6.20 12.62 -11.04
C ALA A 117 6.48 11.20 -10.50
N TRP A 118 6.69 11.02 -9.19
CA TRP A 118 6.97 9.70 -8.60
C TRP A 118 5.71 8.88 -8.25
N VAL A 119 4.53 9.49 -8.27
CA VAL A 119 3.27 8.82 -7.87
C VAL A 119 2.65 8.00 -9.02
N ALA A 120 2.99 8.30 -10.28
CA ALA A 120 2.40 7.64 -11.44
C ALA A 120 3.04 6.28 -11.81
N GLN A 121 4.21 5.94 -11.27
CA GLN A 121 4.91 4.69 -11.59
C GLN A 121 4.46 3.50 -10.71
N ALA A 122 3.66 3.74 -9.66
CA ALA A 122 3.19 2.71 -8.73
C ALA A 122 1.84 2.08 -9.10
N THR A 123 1.17 2.58 -10.15
CA THR A 123 -0.21 2.19 -10.50
C THR A 123 -0.33 1.01 -11.48
N GLU A 124 0.76 0.36 -11.88
CA GLU A 124 0.72 -0.80 -12.80
C GLU A 124 0.89 -2.17 -12.13
N CYS A 125 0.75 -2.28 -10.80
CA CYS A 125 0.62 -3.58 -10.15
C CYS A 125 -0.81 -4.14 -10.32
N SER A 126 -0.91 -5.23 -11.08
CA SER A 126 -2.13 -5.89 -11.57
C SER A 126 -3.09 -6.45 -10.52
N VAL A 127 -2.93 -6.10 -9.23
CA VAL A 127 -3.88 -6.41 -8.14
C VAL A 127 -5.01 -5.37 -8.06
N PHE A 128 -4.90 -4.24 -8.79
CA PHE A 128 -5.84 -3.13 -8.76
C PHE A 128 -7.13 -3.32 -9.61
N LEU A 129 -7.25 -4.40 -10.39
CA LEU A 129 -8.38 -4.57 -11.32
C LEU A 129 -9.75 -4.82 -10.66
N ARG A 130 -9.80 -5.02 -9.33
CA ARG A 130 -11.07 -5.07 -8.56
C ARG A 130 -11.47 -3.74 -7.91
N TRP A 131 -10.67 -2.68 -8.11
CA TRP A 131 -10.91 -1.30 -7.62
C TRP A 131 -11.45 -0.35 -8.71
N ARG A 132 -11.89 -0.87 -9.87
CA ARG A 132 -12.40 -0.06 -10.98
C ARG A 132 -13.67 0.78 -10.70
N ASN A 133 -14.35 0.55 -9.56
CA ASN A 133 -15.59 1.26 -9.20
C ASN A 133 -15.47 2.14 -7.94
N CYS A 134 -14.26 2.44 -7.49
CA CYS A 134 -14.07 3.39 -6.40
C CYS A 134 -14.08 4.83 -6.97
N LYS A 135 -15.22 5.53 -6.84
CA LYS A 135 -15.33 6.95 -7.19
C LYS A 135 -14.65 7.79 -6.10
N PHE A 136 -13.67 8.58 -6.50
CA PHE A 136 -13.10 9.64 -5.68
C PHE A 136 -14.09 10.81 -5.65
N VAL A 137 -14.57 11.18 -4.47
CA VAL A 137 -15.41 12.36 -4.27
C VAL A 137 -14.77 13.18 -3.17
N ILE A 138 -14.32 14.39 -3.50
CA ILE A 138 -13.83 15.37 -2.51
C ILE A 138 -15.08 16.12 -2.00
N PRO A 139 -15.46 16.00 -0.71
CA PRO A 139 -16.46 16.90 -0.13
C PRO A 139 -15.77 18.19 0.38
N GLU A 140 -16.47 19.32 0.33
CA GLU A 140 -15.97 20.68 0.65
C GLU A 140 -15.52 20.91 2.11
N HIS A 141 -15.42 19.86 2.93
CA HIS A 141 -15.05 19.94 4.35
C HIS A 141 -13.73 19.24 4.71
N GLY A 142 -12.83 19.04 3.75
CA GLY A 142 -11.43 18.68 4.04
C GLY A 142 -11.20 17.27 4.61
N LYS A 143 -12.18 16.36 4.49
CA LYS A 143 -12.02 14.93 4.82
C LYS A 143 -12.05 14.10 3.54
N SER A 144 -10.97 13.39 3.22
CA SER A 144 -10.92 12.44 2.12
C SER A 144 -11.74 11.19 2.47
N GLN A 145 -12.91 11.02 1.83
CA GLN A 145 -13.73 9.82 1.98
C GLN A 145 -13.58 8.93 0.75
N TYR A 146 -13.23 7.66 0.95
CA TYR A 146 -13.21 6.67 -0.13
C TYR A 146 -14.44 5.76 0.00
N TYR A 147 -15.14 5.51 -1.10
CA TYR A 147 -16.26 4.56 -1.14
C TYR A 147 -15.94 3.44 -2.14
N CYS A 148 -15.87 2.19 -1.65
CA CYS A 148 -15.87 1.01 -2.51
C CYS A 148 -17.06 0.10 -2.17
N ASN A 149 -17.92 -0.17 -3.17
CA ASN A 149 -19.14 -0.97 -3.04
C ASN A 149 -20.07 -0.54 -1.89
N ASN A 150 -20.37 0.77 -1.79
CA ASN A 150 -21.23 1.36 -0.75
C ASN A 150 -20.74 1.19 0.70
N TYR A 151 -19.48 0.77 0.92
CA TYR A 151 -18.84 0.82 2.23
C TYR A 151 -17.83 1.96 2.26
N LEU A 152 -17.99 2.81 3.27
CA LEU A 152 -17.12 3.94 3.57
C LEU A 152 -15.78 3.40 4.10
N ILE A 153 -14.70 3.73 3.40
CA ILE A 153 -13.31 3.49 3.79
C ILE A 153 -12.75 4.87 4.09
N ILE A 154 -12.60 5.19 5.38
CA ILE A 154 -11.88 6.38 5.84
C ILE A 154 -10.48 5.89 6.21
N CYS A 155 -9.48 6.35 5.47
CA CYS A 155 -8.12 6.46 5.99
C CYS A 155 -7.95 7.85 6.60
#